data_AF-A0A941AGN1-F1
#
_entry.id   AF-A0A941AGN1-F1
#
_cell.length_a   1.000
_cell.length_b   1.000
_cell.length_c   1.000
_cell.angle_alpha   90.00
_cell.angle_beta   90.00
_cell.angle_gamma   90.00
#
_symmetry.space_group_name_H-M   'P 1'
#
loop_
_entity.id
_entity.type
_entity.pdbx_description
1 polymer ?
#
loop_
_entity_poly.entity_id
_entity_poly.type
_entity_poly.pdbx_seq_one_letter_code
_entity_poly.pdbx_strand_id
1 'polypeptide(L)'
;MRIRTMVVTAAVSTVLAGGMQAPAVHAHDAHRQGASPKDNAVASPQPPKENVPRRLDEGEQRRYFTDTKLLDQDGREVRFYTDALLGKIVLISFIYTSCTDICPILMHNLTDVQDQLGDRFGKDVFFVSISVDPEDDTPEELKKYAERYGARPGWIFLTGPKKDVDAVIKRFGEFQEDFEDHSMTFVLADVKNARWSKMRGDQPPEIVLPRIRDLLSRRETGASR
;
A
#
# COMPACT_ATOMS: atom_id res chain seq x y z
N MET A 1 -20.17 -48.14 -29.13
CA MET A 1 -21.64 -48.28 -29.15
C MET A 1 -22.24 -47.27 -28.18
N ARG A 2 -22.99 -46.29 -28.73
CA ARG A 2 -24.02 -45.41 -28.12
C ARG A 2 -23.62 -44.31 -27.11
N ILE A 3 -23.58 -43.11 -27.72
CA ILE A 3 -23.93 -41.76 -27.25
C ILE A 3 -25.09 -41.73 -26.23
N ARG A 4 -25.06 -40.77 -25.28
CA ARG A 4 -26.26 -40.06 -24.84
C ARG A 4 -25.96 -38.67 -24.27
N THR A 5 -26.17 -37.67 -25.12
CA THR A 5 -26.41 -36.27 -24.81
C THR A 5 -27.71 -36.12 -24.00
N MET A 6 -27.73 -35.26 -22.98
CA MET A 6 -28.97 -34.76 -22.38
C MET A 6 -28.94 -33.23 -22.34
N VAL A 7 -29.78 -32.64 -23.18
CA VAL A 7 -30.21 -31.24 -23.16
C VAL A 7 -31.44 -31.18 -22.26
N VAL A 8 -31.52 -30.22 -21.33
CA VAL A 8 -32.75 -29.90 -20.61
C VAL A 8 -33.05 -28.41 -20.76
N THR A 9 -34.28 -28.15 -21.15
CA THR A 9 -34.88 -26.92 -21.65
C THR A 9 -35.32 -25.96 -20.53
N ALA A 10 -35.39 -24.68 -20.85
CA ALA A 10 -35.79 -23.55 -20.01
C ALA A 10 -37.29 -23.53 -19.63
N ALA A 11 -37.61 -22.82 -18.54
CA ALA A 11 -38.96 -22.30 -18.27
C ALA A 11 -38.87 -20.84 -17.79
N VAL A 12 -39.60 -19.96 -18.48
CA VAL A 12 -39.84 -18.55 -18.18
C VAL A 12 -41.17 -18.45 -17.43
N SER A 13 -41.28 -17.56 -16.44
CA SER A 13 -42.58 -17.11 -15.94
C SER A 13 -42.50 -15.65 -15.50
N THR A 14 -43.30 -14.84 -16.19
CA THR A 14 -43.57 -13.42 -15.96
C THR A 14 -44.81 -13.30 -15.07
N VAL A 15 -44.82 -12.38 -14.10
CA VAL A 15 -46.06 -11.95 -13.41
C VAL A 15 -46.15 -10.42 -13.49
N LEU A 16 -47.29 -9.94 -13.98
CA LEU A 16 -47.66 -8.54 -14.15
C LEU A 16 -48.69 -8.10 -13.09
N ALA A 17 -48.50 -6.85 -12.62
CA ALA A 17 -49.48 -5.77 -12.47
C ALA A 17 -50.54 -5.71 -11.32
N GLY A 18 -50.75 -4.45 -10.88
CA GLY A 18 -51.91 -3.92 -10.16
C GLY A 18 -51.51 -3.30 -8.81
N GLY A 19 -51.56 -2.00 -8.50
CA GLY A 19 -52.27 -0.86 -9.10
C GLY A 19 -53.53 -0.52 -8.31
N MET A 20 -53.53 0.55 -7.48
CA MET A 20 -54.76 1.20 -6.98
C MET A 20 -54.53 2.70 -6.70
N GLN A 21 -55.52 3.49 -7.12
CA GLN A 21 -55.61 4.95 -7.31
C GLN A 21 -56.28 5.66 -6.10
N ALA A 22 -55.83 6.87 -5.70
CA ALA A 22 -56.44 8.21 -5.86
C ALA A 22 -57.62 8.54 -4.87
N PRO A 23 -58.25 9.75 -4.81
CA PRO A 23 -57.92 11.09 -5.35
C PRO A 23 -58.17 12.33 -4.42
N ALA A 24 -57.66 13.48 -4.89
CA ALA A 24 -58.18 14.86 -5.02
C ALA A 24 -59.03 15.64 -3.98
N VAL A 25 -58.72 16.95 -3.85
CA VAL A 25 -59.61 18.16 -3.83
C VAL A 25 -58.70 19.42 -3.78
N HIS A 26 -58.97 20.64 -4.25
CA HIS A 26 -59.86 21.31 -5.23
C HIS A 26 -59.25 22.75 -5.44
N ALA A 27 -59.60 23.41 -6.54
CA ALA A 27 -58.98 24.63 -7.10
C ALA A 27 -59.44 25.99 -6.49
N HIS A 28 -58.68 27.09 -6.72
CA HIS A 28 -59.07 28.27 -7.54
C HIS A 28 -58.10 29.47 -7.44
N ASP A 29 -57.99 30.19 -8.56
CA ASP A 29 -57.18 31.38 -8.89
C ASP A 29 -57.26 32.60 -7.94
N ALA A 30 -56.15 33.35 -7.85
CA ALA A 30 -56.17 34.83 -7.80
C ALA A 30 -54.81 35.46 -8.17
N HIS A 31 -54.83 36.33 -9.17
CA HIS A 31 -53.76 37.25 -9.57
C HIS A 31 -53.32 38.21 -8.45
N ARG A 32 -52.00 38.45 -8.30
CA ARG A 32 -51.48 39.80 -7.98
C ARG A 32 -50.00 39.96 -8.34
N GLN A 33 -49.71 41.04 -9.06
CA GLN A 33 -48.39 41.55 -9.42
C GLN A 33 -47.67 42.17 -8.20
N GLY A 34 -46.33 42.15 -8.18
CA GLY A 34 -45.55 43.10 -7.39
C GLY A 34 -44.15 42.65 -6.97
N ALA A 35 -43.14 43.26 -7.61
CA ALA A 35 -41.81 43.61 -7.09
C ALA A 35 -40.79 42.50 -6.72
N SER A 36 -39.65 42.51 -7.44
CA SER A 36 -38.38 41.88 -7.00
C SER A 36 -37.76 42.61 -5.80
N PRO A 37 -37.28 41.88 -4.78
CA PRO A 37 -36.22 42.35 -3.89
C PRO A 37 -34.84 41.93 -4.43
N LYS A 38 -33.88 42.86 -4.31
CA LYS A 38 -32.46 42.59 -4.53
C LYS A 38 -31.92 41.80 -3.35
N ASP A 39 -31.56 40.53 -3.55
CA ASP A 39 -30.86 39.75 -2.54
C ASP A 39 -29.35 39.90 -2.71
N ASN A 40 -28.74 40.61 -1.75
CA ASN A 40 -27.32 40.54 -1.47
C ASN A 40 -26.99 39.10 -1.04
N ALA A 41 -26.41 38.32 -1.95
CA ALA A 41 -25.80 37.05 -1.59
C ALA A 41 -24.50 37.32 -0.80
N VAL A 42 -24.63 37.31 0.53
CA VAL A 42 -23.50 37.19 1.45
C VAL A 42 -22.85 35.84 1.18
N ALA A 43 -21.62 35.86 0.68
CA ALA A 43 -20.81 34.65 0.55
C ALA A 43 -20.68 34.01 1.94
N SER A 44 -21.20 32.79 2.09
CA SER A 44 -21.02 32.01 3.30
C SER A 44 -19.51 31.81 3.53
N PRO A 45 -18.99 32.06 4.74
CA PRO A 45 -17.61 31.75 5.06
C PRO A 45 -17.39 30.25 4.82
N GLN A 46 -16.45 29.91 3.93
CA GLN A 46 -15.98 28.55 3.83
C GLN A 46 -15.37 28.15 5.19
N PRO A 47 -15.67 26.96 5.71
CA PRO A 47 -15.07 26.49 6.94
C PRO A 47 -13.53 26.48 6.80
N PRO A 48 -12.78 26.70 7.89
CA PRO A 48 -11.33 26.63 7.86
C PRO A 48 -10.91 25.30 7.25
N LYS A 49 -9.93 25.31 6.33
CA LYS A 49 -9.34 24.08 5.80
C LYS A 49 -8.89 23.23 6.98
N GLU A 50 -9.65 22.17 7.21
CA GLU A 50 -9.42 21.14 8.21
C GLU A 50 -7.96 20.67 8.13
N ASN A 51 -7.31 20.44 9.27
CA ASN A 51 -5.90 20.09 9.41
C ASN A 51 -5.55 18.84 8.57
N VAL A 52 -5.25 19.02 7.29
CA VAL A 52 -4.60 17.98 6.47
C VAL A 52 -3.16 17.90 6.96
N PRO A 53 -2.70 16.76 7.51
CA PRO A 53 -1.33 16.61 7.98
C PRO A 53 -0.36 17.02 6.88
N ARG A 54 0.57 17.95 7.19
CA ARG A 54 1.56 18.41 6.22
C ARG A 54 2.43 17.23 5.80
N ARG A 55 2.57 17.02 4.49
CA ARG A 55 3.50 16.05 3.91
C ARG A 55 4.94 16.45 4.26
N LEU A 56 5.73 15.50 4.78
CA LEU A 56 7.15 15.73 5.08
C LEU A 56 7.93 16.01 3.78
N ASP A 57 8.75 17.05 3.78
CA ASP A 57 9.68 17.30 2.68
C ASP A 57 10.86 16.31 2.68
N GLU A 58 11.64 16.29 1.60
CA GLU A 58 12.77 15.36 1.47
C GLU A 58 13.79 15.52 2.61
N GLY A 59 14.08 16.76 3.02
CA GLY A 59 15.04 17.02 4.08
C GLY A 59 14.55 16.52 5.43
N GLU A 60 13.26 16.64 5.71
CA GLU A 60 12.60 16.12 6.91
C GLU A 60 12.56 14.60 6.91
N GLN A 61 12.18 13.99 5.79
CA GLN A 61 12.18 12.53 5.64
C GLN A 61 13.60 11.96 5.83
N ARG A 62 14.62 12.59 5.23
CA ARG A 62 16.02 12.21 5.44
C ARG A 62 16.45 12.35 6.89
N ARG A 63 16.05 13.41 7.60
CA ARG A 63 16.35 13.56 9.04
C ARG A 63 15.66 12.50 9.89
N TYR A 64 14.46 12.08 9.50
CA TYR A 64 13.69 11.08 10.23
C TYR A 64 14.24 9.65 10.02
N PHE A 65 14.39 9.24 8.76
CA PHE A 65 14.83 7.88 8.40
C PHE A 65 16.35 7.71 8.44
N THR A 66 17.10 8.82 8.33
CA THR A 66 18.56 8.88 8.35
C THR A 66 19.26 8.17 7.18
N ASP A 67 20.49 8.56 6.89
CA ASP A 67 21.39 7.81 6.01
C ASP A 67 22.26 6.84 6.82
N THR A 68 21.65 6.16 7.80
CA THR A 68 22.32 5.07 8.52
C THR A 68 22.85 4.07 7.48
N LYS A 69 24.12 3.73 7.60
CA LYS A 69 24.82 2.86 6.67
C LYS A 69 24.56 1.42 7.04
N LEU A 70 23.99 0.67 6.11
CA LEU A 70 23.74 -0.76 6.22
C LEU A 70 24.51 -1.50 5.11
N LEU A 71 24.48 -2.82 5.15
CA LEU A 71 25.04 -3.69 4.12
C LEU A 71 23.92 -4.37 3.36
N ASP A 72 24.03 -4.42 2.02
CA ASP A 72 23.17 -5.26 1.19
C ASP A 72 23.64 -6.73 1.20
N GLN A 73 22.87 -7.61 0.56
CA GLN A 73 23.19 -9.03 0.43
C GLN A 73 24.50 -9.35 -0.35
N ASP A 74 25.06 -8.37 -1.05
CA ASP A 74 26.35 -8.50 -1.74
C ASP A 74 27.49 -7.85 -0.93
N GLY A 75 27.23 -7.43 0.31
CA GLY A 75 28.20 -6.79 1.20
C GLY A 75 28.49 -5.33 0.86
N ARG A 76 27.68 -4.69 0.02
CA ARG A 76 27.86 -3.28 -0.36
C ARG A 76 27.22 -2.36 0.67
N GLU A 77 27.89 -1.25 0.95
CA GLU A 77 27.33 -0.20 1.81
C GLU A 77 26.15 0.49 1.13
N VAL A 78 25.03 0.60 1.84
CA VAL A 78 23.80 1.27 1.42
C VAL A 78 23.44 2.33 2.47
N ARG A 79 23.28 3.59 2.04
CA ARG A 79 22.66 4.62 2.89
C ARG A 79 21.16 4.42 2.89
N PHE A 80 20.59 4.13 4.05
CA PHE A 80 19.19 3.70 4.16
C PHE A 80 18.22 4.65 3.45
N TYR A 81 18.20 5.94 3.78
CA TYR A 81 17.27 6.86 3.12
C TYR A 81 17.65 7.13 1.65
N THR A 82 18.86 7.63 1.40
CA THR A 82 19.24 8.15 0.08
C THR A 82 19.26 7.06 -0.99
N ASP A 83 19.76 5.87 -0.66
CA ASP A 83 19.96 4.82 -1.66
C ASP A 83 18.73 3.89 -1.73
N ALA A 84 18.11 3.54 -0.58
CA ALA A 84 17.03 2.56 -0.54
C ALA A 84 15.61 3.15 -0.61
N LEU A 85 15.40 4.41 -0.21
CA LEU A 85 14.04 5.00 -0.12
C LEU A 85 13.80 6.15 -1.10
N LEU A 86 14.77 7.06 -1.24
CA LEU A 86 14.56 8.36 -1.88
C LEU A 86 13.95 8.22 -3.28
N GLY A 87 12.80 8.89 -3.48
CA GLY A 87 12.11 8.95 -4.77
C GLY A 87 11.39 7.66 -5.19
N LYS A 88 11.41 6.60 -4.39
CA LYS A 88 10.86 5.28 -4.77
C LYS A 88 9.44 5.07 -4.24
N ILE A 89 8.68 4.20 -4.89
CA ILE A 89 7.62 3.45 -4.20
C ILE A 89 8.30 2.22 -3.64
N VAL A 90 8.24 2.03 -2.33
CA VAL A 90 8.98 0.97 -1.65
C VAL A 90 8.07 0.17 -0.73
N LEU A 91 8.20 -1.15 -0.78
CA LEU A 91 7.68 -2.05 0.24
C LEU A 91 8.84 -2.47 1.14
N ILE A 92 8.73 -2.17 2.42
CA ILE A 92 9.74 -2.48 3.44
C ILE A 92 9.20 -3.61 4.29
N SER A 93 9.90 -4.74 4.33
CA SER A 93 9.59 -5.88 5.20
C SER A 93 10.68 -6.10 6.23
N PHE A 94 10.30 -6.70 7.35
CA PHE A 94 11.20 -7.07 8.44
C PHE A 94 11.20 -8.59 8.54
N ILE A 95 12.38 -9.20 8.41
CA ILE A 95 12.54 -10.65 8.29
C ILE A 95 13.67 -11.14 9.20
N TYR A 96 13.76 -12.45 9.39
CA TYR A 96 14.99 -13.11 9.78
C TYR A 96 15.07 -14.47 9.10
N THR A 97 16.26 -14.91 8.67
CA THR A 97 16.36 -16.01 7.70
C THR A 97 16.02 -17.38 8.28
N SER A 98 16.12 -17.54 9.60
CA SER A 98 15.79 -18.75 10.35
C SER A 98 14.30 -18.89 10.69
N CYS A 99 13.47 -17.89 10.40
CA CYS A 99 12.03 -17.93 10.67
C CYS A 99 11.32 -19.05 9.88
N THR A 100 10.62 -19.94 10.60
CA THR A 100 9.88 -21.07 10.01
C THR A 100 8.37 -20.89 9.97
N ASP A 101 7.85 -19.71 10.34
CA ASP A 101 6.42 -19.44 10.44
C ASP A 101 5.95 -18.47 9.35
N ILE A 102 5.84 -17.17 9.65
CA ILE A 102 5.25 -16.19 8.73
C ILE A 102 6.17 -15.75 7.60
N CYS A 103 7.49 -15.71 7.81
CA CYS A 103 8.42 -15.20 6.79
C CYS A 103 8.33 -15.97 5.46
N PRO A 104 8.26 -17.32 5.44
CA PRO A 104 8.01 -18.06 4.20
C PRO A 104 6.75 -17.60 3.43
N ILE A 105 5.64 -17.39 4.14
CA ILE A 105 4.38 -16.93 3.54
C ILE A 105 4.55 -15.51 2.96
N LEU A 106 5.12 -14.60 3.73
CA LEU A 106 5.42 -13.24 3.30
C LEU A 106 6.29 -13.23 2.04
N MET A 107 7.38 -13.99 2.05
CA MET A 107 8.33 -14.02 0.94
C MET A 107 7.71 -14.60 -0.33
N HIS A 108 6.92 -15.67 -0.23
CA HIS A 108 6.16 -16.19 -1.38
C HIS A 108 5.17 -15.17 -1.94
N ASN A 109 4.39 -14.51 -1.08
CA ASN A 109 3.47 -13.47 -1.51
C ASN A 109 4.20 -12.31 -2.20
N LEU A 110 5.35 -11.87 -1.67
CA LEU A 110 6.12 -10.79 -2.27
C LEU A 110 6.76 -11.20 -3.60
N THR A 111 7.20 -12.45 -3.77
CA THR A 111 7.66 -12.97 -5.06
C THR A 111 6.54 -12.91 -6.11
N ASP A 112 5.32 -13.33 -5.75
CA ASP A 112 4.17 -13.25 -6.66
C ASP A 112 3.81 -11.79 -7.01
N VAL A 113 3.89 -10.88 -6.03
CA VAL A 113 3.69 -9.44 -6.26
C VAL A 113 4.75 -8.89 -7.20
N GLN A 114 6.03 -9.21 -6.98
CA GLN A 114 7.15 -8.86 -7.87
C GLN A 114 6.87 -9.30 -9.31
N ASP A 115 6.44 -10.54 -9.50
CA ASP A 115 6.24 -11.10 -10.83
C ASP A 115 5.06 -10.44 -11.55
N GLN A 116 3.97 -10.18 -10.83
CA GLN A 116 2.80 -9.48 -11.36
C GLN A 116 3.03 -7.99 -11.62
N LEU A 117 4.06 -7.38 -11.03
CA LEU A 117 4.50 -6.02 -11.37
C LEU A 117 5.29 -5.96 -12.68
N GLY A 118 5.83 -7.09 -13.15
CA GLY A 118 6.54 -7.19 -14.42
C GLY A 118 7.69 -6.19 -14.55
N ASP A 119 7.65 -5.37 -15.61
CA ASP A 119 8.67 -4.36 -15.91
C ASP A 119 8.66 -3.15 -14.97
N ARG A 120 7.59 -2.95 -14.19
CA ARG A 120 7.50 -1.86 -13.21
C ARG A 120 8.40 -2.15 -11.99
N PHE A 121 8.62 -3.43 -11.69
CA PHE A 121 9.48 -3.86 -10.59
C PHE A 121 10.95 -3.54 -10.90
N GLY A 122 11.65 -2.93 -9.93
CA GLY A 122 13.02 -2.45 -10.10
C GLY A 122 13.16 -1.15 -10.90
N LYS A 123 12.06 -0.56 -11.36
CA LYS A 123 12.02 0.75 -12.04
C LYS A 123 11.20 1.77 -11.26
N ASP A 124 9.95 1.42 -10.95
CA ASP A 124 9.01 2.28 -10.24
C ASP A 124 8.74 1.79 -8.81
N VAL A 125 8.73 0.46 -8.62
CA VAL A 125 8.48 -0.20 -7.34
C VAL A 125 9.69 -1.02 -6.93
N PHE A 126 10.10 -0.89 -5.68
CA PHE A 126 11.28 -1.52 -5.10
C PHE A 126 10.93 -2.19 -3.78
N PHE A 127 11.59 -3.28 -3.44
CA PHE A 127 11.43 -3.95 -2.15
C PHE A 127 12.72 -3.84 -1.33
N VAL A 128 12.55 -3.66 -0.03
CA VAL A 128 13.64 -3.60 0.95
C VAL A 128 13.27 -4.54 2.10
N SER A 129 13.97 -5.64 2.24
CA SER A 129 13.81 -6.54 3.38
C SER A 129 14.94 -6.27 4.37
N ILE A 130 14.60 -5.94 5.61
CA ILE A 130 15.57 -5.62 6.66
C ILE A 130 15.59 -6.79 7.64
N SER A 131 16.77 -7.33 7.93
CA SER A 131 16.90 -8.34 8.97
C SER A 131 16.63 -7.72 10.35
N VAL A 132 15.84 -8.40 11.18
CA VAL A 132 15.67 -8.10 12.62
C VAL A 132 16.69 -8.84 13.49
N ASP A 133 17.40 -9.80 12.91
CA ASP A 133 18.42 -10.64 13.54
C ASP A 133 19.77 -10.52 12.80
N PRO A 134 20.39 -9.33 12.82
CA PRO A 134 21.60 -9.07 12.02
C PRO A 134 22.87 -9.75 12.58
N GLU A 135 22.79 -10.39 13.74
CA GLU A 135 23.93 -11.15 14.31
C GLU A 135 24.09 -12.50 13.58
N ASP A 136 22.99 -13.13 13.18
CA ASP A 136 22.98 -14.37 12.39
C ASP A 136 22.77 -14.13 10.88
N ASP A 137 21.98 -13.11 10.50
CA ASP A 137 21.71 -12.77 9.10
C ASP A 137 22.83 -11.91 8.48
N THR A 138 23.96 -12.56 8.22
CA THR A 138 25.07 -11.97 7.43
C THR A 138 24.65 -11.65 5.99
N PRO A 139 25.38 -10.77 5.26
CA PRO A 139 25.14 -10.55 3.84
C PRO A 139 25.05 -11.84 3.02
N GLU A 140 25.92 -12.81 3.30
CA GLU A 140 25.96 -14.10 2.64
C GLU A 140 24.70 -14.95 2.89
N GLU A 141 24.18 -14.96 4.12
CA GLU A 141 22.93 -15.65 4.44
C GLU A 141 21.71 -14.96 3.82
N LEU A 142 21.68 -13.63 3.85
CA LEU A 142 20.64 -12.85 3.16
C LEU A 142 20.66 -13.08 1.66
N LYS A 143 21.84 -13.26 1.06
CA LYS A 143 21.96 -13.58 -0.37
C LYS A 143 21.35 -14.93 -0.69
N LYS A 144 21.68 -15.97 0.08
CA LYS A 144 21.09 -17.31 -0.08
C LYS A 144 19.58 -17.25 0.11
N TYR A 145 19.09 -16.45 1.06
CA TYR A 145 17.67 -16.26 1.31
C TYR A 145 16.98 -15.58 0.13
N ALA A 146 17.55 -14.49 -0.40
CA ALA A 146 17.06 -13.79 -1.58
C ALA A 146 16.99 -14.70 -2.81
N GLU A 147 18.04 -15.49 -3.06
CA GLU A 147 18.12 -16.45 -4.16
C GLU A 147 17.07 -17.57 -4.01
N ARG A 148 16.87 -18.08 -2.79
CA ARG A 148 15.85 -19.12 -2.51
C ARG A 148 14.44 -18.69 -2.92
N TYR A 149 14.10 -17.42 -2.72
CA TYR A 149 12.77 -16.88 -3.06
C TYR A 149 12.71 -16.21 -4.44
N GLY A 150 13.79 -16.26 -5.23
CA GLY A 150 13.81 -15.69 -6.58
C GLY A 150 13.69 -14.17 -6.60
N ALA A 151 14.28 -13.48 -5.62
CA ALA A 151 14.31 -12.03 -5.58
C ALA A 151 15.06 -11.47 -6.81
N ARG A 152 14.43 -10.55 -7.55
CA ARG A 152 14.98 -9.92 -8.76
C ARG A 152 15.64 -8.57 -8.44
N PRO A 153 16.47 -8.03 -9.36
CA PRO A 153 16.95 -6.66 -9.25
C PRO A 153 15.80 -5.68 -9.00
N GLY A 154 15.93 -4.86 -7.96
CA GLY A 154 14.84 -4.05 -7.41
C GLY A 154 14.41 -4.47 -6.00
N TRP A 155 14.81 -5.67 -5.56
CA TRP A 155 14.70 -6.14 -4.19
C TRP A 155 16.08 -6.21 -3.54
N ILE A 156 16.28 -5.46 -2.45
CA ILE A 156 17.51 -5.55 -1.64
C ILE A 156 17.20 -6.07 -0.24
N PHE A 157 18.17 -6.76 0.34
CA PHE A 157 18.11 -7.29 1.69
C PHE A 157 19.19 -6.62 2.51
N LEU A 158 18.83 -6.04 3.65
CA LEU A 158 19.70 -5.19 4.45
C LEU A 158 19.99 -5.82 5.81
N THR A 159 21.26 -5.77 6.19
CA THR A 159 21.79 -6.12 7.52
C THR A 159 22.88 -5.13 7.92
N GLY A 160 23.59 -5.36 9.02
CA GLY A 160 24.70 -4.53 9.46
C GLY A 160 24.93 -4.63 10.96
N PRO A 161 25.70 -3.71 11.56
CA PRO A 161 25.84 -3.66 13.00
C PRO A 161 24.47 -3.57 13.68
N LYS A 162 24.21 -4.42 14.68
CA LYS A 162 22.90 -4.49 15.38
C LYS A 162 22.37 -3.12 15.80
N LYS A 163 23.24 -2.27 16.36
CA LYS A 163 22.89 -0.90 16.76
C LYS A 163 22.29 -0.07 15.60
N ASP A 164 22.83 -0.22 14.40
CA ASP A 164 22.44 0.57 13.23
C ASP A 164 21.14 0.03 12.62
N VAL A 165 21.01 -1.29 12.55
CA VAL A 165 19.77 -1.98 12.15
C VAL A 165 18.62 -1.63 13.11
N ASP A 166 18.84 -1.77 14.43
CA ASP A 166 17.87 -1.39 15.47
C ASP A 166 17.45 0.09 15.34
N ALA A 167 18.40 0.99 15.04
CA ALA A 167 18.11 2.41 14.87
C ALA A 167 17.20 2.69 13.67
N VAL A 168 17.33 1.93 12.58
CA VAL A 168 16.47 2.02 11.40
C VAL A 168 15.09 1.42 11.70
N ILE A 169 15.01 0.22 12.24
CA ILE A 169 13.75 -0.48 12.53
C ILE A 169 12.88 0.33 13.52
N LYS A 170 13.49 0.96 14.52
CA LYS A 170 12.81 1.86 15.48
C LYS A 170 12.03 2.99 14.79
N ARG A 171 12.47 3.47 13.63
CA ARG A 171 11.77 4.53 12.88
C ARG A 171 10.46 4.07 12.26
N PHE A 172 10.29 2.77 12.08
CA PHE A 172 9.04 2.19 11.59
C PHE A 172 8.12 1.78 12.74
N GLY A 173 8.57 1.88 13.99
CA GLY A 173 7.82 1.39 15.15
C GLY A 173 7.71 -0.14 15.17
N GLU A 174 8.67 -0.83 14.54
CA GLU A 174 8.74 -2.31 14.47
C GLU A 174 9.84 -2.86 15.36
N PHE A 175 10.39 -2.05 16.27
CA PHE A 175 11.44 -2.52 17.17
C PHE A 175 10.83 -3.29 18.33
N GLN A 176 11.32 -4.51 18.53
CA GLN A 176 10.96 -5.40 19.62
C GLN A 176 12.25 -5.82 20.33
N GLU A 177 12.21 -5.95 21.67
CA GLU A 177 13.36 -6.45 22.44
C GLU A 177 13.59 -7.96 22.19
N ASP A 178 12.49 -8.67 21.89
CA ASP A 178 12.47 -10.05 21.42
C ASP A 178 11.87 -10.07 20.01
N PHE A 179 12.63 -10.58 19.03
CA PHE A 179 12.13 -10.67 17.65
C PHE A 179 11.05 -11.76 17.50
N GLU A 180 10.83 -12.60 18.53
CA GLU A 180 9.72 -13.55 18.61
C GLU A 180 8.38 -12.89 18.98
N ASP A 181 8.38 -11.64 19.46
CA ASP A 181 7.17 -10.85 19.69
C ASP A 181 6.78 -10.12 18.38
N HIS A 182 6.17 -10.84 17.44
CA HIS A 182 5.99 -10.33 16.08
C HIS A 182 4.91 -9.25 15.95
N SER A 183 5.33 -7.99 15.74
CA SER A 183 4.56 -7.06 14.91
C SER A 183 4.67 -7.53 13.46
N MET A 184 3.65 -8.27 13.01
CA MET A 184 3.60 -8.90 11.69
C MET A 184 3.32 -7.87 10.58
N THR A 185 4.08 -6.78 10.46
CA THR A 185 3.78 -5.74 9.46
C THR A 185 4.88 -5.49 8.46
N PHE A 186 4.48 -5.15 7.24
CA PHE A 186 5.33 -4.48 6.27
C PHE A 186 4.80 -3.07 6.02
N VAL A 187 5.68 -2.20 5.55
CA VAL A 187 5.38 -0.80 5.23
C VAL A 187 5.36 -0.64 3.73
N LEU A 188 4.25 -0.21 3.16
CA LEU A 188 4.17 0.26 1.77
C LEU A 188 4.23 1.79 1.76
N ALA A 189 5.14 2.35 0.96
CA ALA A 189 5.42 3.77 0.95
C ALA A 189 5.56 4.34 -0.46
N ASP A 190 4.97 5.51 -0.68
CA ASP A 190 5.38 6.44 -1.73
C ASP A 190 6.18 7.57 -1.08
N VAL A 191 7.51 7.40 -1.09
CA VAL A 191 8.46 8.26 -0.34
C VAL A 191 8.44 9.69 -0.87
N LYS A 192 8.42 9.87 -2.19
CA LYS A 192 8.32 11.19 -2.83
C LYS A 192 7.11 11.98 -2.34
N ASN A 193 5.99 11.29 -2.11
CA ASN A 193 4.75 11.90 -1.64
C ASN A 193 4.52 11.72 -0.14
N ALA A 194 5.52 11.28 0.64
CA ALA A 194 5.44 10.96 2.06
C ALA A 194 4.14 10.24 2.47
N ARG A 195 3.70 9.27 1.66
CA ARG A 195 2.53 8.44 1.94
C ARG A 195 3.03 7.09 2.43
N TRP A 196 2.53 6.65 3.57
CA TRP A 196 2.96 5.43 4.23
C TRP A 196 1.74 4.66 4.71
N SER A 197 1.76 3.34 4.57
CA SER A 197 0.72 2.46 5.10
C SER A 197 1.35 1.19 5.62
N LYS A 198 0.93 0.76 6.81
CA LYS A 198 1.27 -0.56 7.36
C LYS A 198 0.24 -1.58 6.90
N MET A 199 0.71 -2.79 6.61
CA MET A 199 -0.11 -3.92 6.22
C MET A 199 0.42 -5.17 6.93
N ARG A 200 -0.43 -6.16 7.15
CA ARG A 200 0.02 -7.43 7.74
C ARG A 200 0.95 -8.18 6.77
N GLY A 201 1.91 -8.93 7.31
CA GLY A 201 2.86 -9.74 6.55
C GLY A 201 2.23 -10.91 5.79
N ASP A 202 1.05 -11.36 6.23
CA ASP A 202 0.31 -12.47 5.62
C ASP A 202 -0.63 -12.04 4.48
N GLN A 203 -0.65 -10.75 4.12
CA GLN A 203 -1.58 -10.28 3.09
C GLN A 203 -1.23 -10.90 1.73
N PRO A 204 -2.21 -11.53 1.06
CA PRO A 204 -1.96 -12.19 -0.22
C PRO A 204 -1.83 -11.15 -1.35
N PRO A 205 -1.25 -11.53 -2.50
CA PRO A 205 -0.99 -10.61 -3.61
C PRO A 205 -2.22 -9.81 -4.06
N GLU A 206 -3.43 -10.39 -3.96
CA GLU A 206 -4.70 -9.76 -4.34
C GLU A 206 -5.05 -8.53 -3.48
N ILE A 207 -4.47 -8.43 -2.28
CA ILE A 207 -4.63 -7.26 -1.40
C ILE A 207 -3.48 -6.26 -1.59
N VAL A 208 -2.26 -6.75 -1.80
CA VAL A 208 -1.06 -5.91 -1.91
C VAL A 208 -1.00 -5.20 -3.27
N LEU A 209 -1.25 -5.90 -4.37
CA LEU A 209 -1.11 -5.34 -5.72
C LEU A 209 -2.03 -4.15 -6.00
N PRO A 210 -3.33 -4.16 -5.65
CA PRO A 210 -4.19 -2.99 -5.86
C PRO A 210 -3.67 -1.74 -5.13
N ARG A 211 -3.09 -1.89 -3.94
CA ARG A 211 -2.51 -0.78 -3.16
C ARG A 211 -1.30 -0.18 -3.88
N ILE A 212 -0.40 -1.03 -4.40
CA ILE A 212 0.76 -0.58 -5.18
C ILE A 212 0.30 0.13 -6.46
N ARG A 213 -0.68 -0.44 -7.18
CA ARG A 213 -1.22 0.14 -8.42
C ARG A 213 -1.89 1.50 -8.18
N ASP A 214 -2.58 1.67 -7.05
CA ASP A 214 -3.15 2.95 -6.65
C ASP A 214 -2.06 4.01 -6.43
N LEU A 215 -0.95 3.67 -5.76
CA LEU A 215 0.19 4.59 -5.60
C LEU A 215 0.84 4.96 -6.95
N LEU A 216 1.03 3.98 -7.84
CA LEU A 216 1.57 4.22 -9.18
C LEU A 216 0.67 5.18 -9.99
N SER A 217 -0.63 4.89 -10.04
CA SER A 217 -1.62 5.72 -10.73
C SER A 217 -1.65 7.15 -10.19
N ARG A 218 -1.53 7.35 -8.87
CA ARG A 218 -1.47 8.68 -8.26
C ARG A 218 -0.20 9.44 -8.63
N ARG A 219 0.95 8.78 -8.72
CA ARG A 219 2.20 9.40 -9.19
C ARG A 219 2.07 9.87 -10.64
N GLU A 220 1.48 9.04 -11.49
CA GLU A 220 1.31 9.32 -12.92
C GLU A 220 0.32 10.48 -13.16
N THR A 221 -0.73 10.56 -12.35
CA THR A 221 -1.79 11.60 -12.49
C THR A 221 -1.53 12.88 -11.70
N GLY A 222 -0.54 12.90 -10.80
CA GLY A 222 -0.29 14.03 -9.89
C GLY A 222 -1.41 14.24 -8.85
N ALA A 223 -2.30 13.27 -8.65
CA ALA A 223 -3.49 13.43 -7.82
C ALA A 223 -3.14 13.38 -6.32
N SER A 224 -3.26 14.52 -5.64
CA SER A 224 -3.28 14.61 -4.18
C SER A 224 -4.74 14.75 -3.72
N ARG A 225 -5.41 13.63 -3.44
CA ARG A 225 -6.59 13.64 -2.56
C ARG A 225 -6.13 13.31 -1.15
#